data_AF-A0A9P5AEX6-F1
#
_entry.id   AF-A0A9P5AEX6-F1
#
_cell.length_a   1.000
_cell.length_b   1.000
_cell.length_c   1.000
_cell.angle_alpha   90.00
_cell.angle_beta   90.00
_cell.angle_gamma   90.00
#
_symmetry.space_group_name_H-M   'P 1'
#
loop_
_entity.id
_entity.type
_entity.pdbx_description
1 polymer ?
#
loop_
_entity_poly.entity_id
_entity_poly.type
_entity_poly.pdbx_seq_one_letter_code
_entity_poly.pdbx_strand_id
1 'polypeptide(L)'
;MLMSNDLEDDDYDLNPINNVAGKFGLSICGYQPSAKNSLISGASVYLQQDEDGEWIMTQTYYDSWQFSHDNVVGFNWSFGPISNQGEIDPDSLDIKLNPSYCGIAAGAIEGNLKDGLMIKVNLESTMGSQRWYLKNGNEVWTHYDIKVKFNGAYEGDKKIIVL
;
A
#
# COMPACT_ATOMS: atom_id res chain seq x y z
N MET A 1 -19.07 -10.79 -51.04
CA MET A 1 -18.38 -9.84 -50.15
C MET A 1 -18.89 -10.11 -48.74
N LEU A 2 -18.03 -9.96 -47.72
CA LEU A 2 -18.05 -10.57 -46.36
C LEU A 2 -17.17 -11.84 -46.35
N MET A 3 -15.85 -11.72 -46.19
CA MET A 3 -15.07 -11.50 -44.95
C MET A 3 -15.28 -12.61 -43.91
N SER A 4 -14.42 -13.63 -44.01
CA SER A 4 -13.99 -14.51 -42.92
C SER A 4 -12.71 -13.92 -42.33
N ASN A 5 -12.64 -13.77 -41.01
CA ASN A 5 -11.42 -13.79 -40.22
C ASN A 5 -11.82 -14.13 -38.77
N ASP A 6 -11.52 -15.38 -38.43
CA ASP A 6 -11.04 -15.92 -37.14
C ASP A 6 -11.22 -15.08 -35.87
N LEU A 7 -12.01 -15.64 -34.94
CA LEU A 7 -11.96 -15.38 -33.51
C LEU A 7 -11.94 -16.74 -32.80
N GLU A 8 -10.75 -17.23 -32.49
CA GLU A 8 -10.51 -18.09 -31.32
C GLU A 8 -10.22 -17.15 -30.15
N ASP A 9 -10.90 -17.35 -29.02
CA ASP A 9 -10.34 -17.31 -27.66
C ASP A 9 -11.45 -17.50 -26.62
N ASP A 10 -11.41 -18.70 -26.05
CA ASP A 10 -11.63 -19.09 -24.66
C ASP A 10 -12.92 -18.71 -23.92
N ASP A 11 -13.73 -19.77 -23.76
CA ASP A 11 -14.79 -19.94 -22.79
C ASP A 11 -14.32 -19.56 -21.36
N TYR A 12 -14.98 -18.56 -20.78
CA TYR A 12 -14.93 -18.31 -19.34
C TYR A 12 -15.63 -19.47 -18.62
N ASP A 13 -14.84 -20.42 -18.12
CA ASP A 13 -15.33 -21.45 -17.20
C ASP A 13 -15.62 -20.82 -15.83
N LEU A 14 -16.91 -20.51 -15.64
CA LEU A 14 -17.48 -20.15 -14.35
C LEU A 14 -18.09 -21.39 -13.70
N ASN A 15 -17.38 -21.92 -12.68
CA ASN A 15 -17.83 -22.65 -11.47
C ASN A 15 -17.17 -24.05 -11.26
N PRO A 16 -17.25 -24.69 -10.07
CA PRO A 16 -17.77 -24.22 -8.78
C PRO A 16 -16.82 -24.43 -7.59
N ILE A 17 -17.15 -23.72 -6.51
CA ILE A 17 -16.82 -24.01 -5.13
C ILE A 17 -17.11 -25.48 -4.77
N ASN A 18 -16.08 -26.24 -4.37
CA ASN A 18 -16.05 -27.16 -3.20
C ASN A 18 -15.05 -28.33 -3.39
N ASN A 19 -13.90 -28.28 -2.72
CA ASN A 19 -13.40 -29.44 -1.97
C ASN A 19 -12.38 -29.02 -0.89
N VAL A 20 -12.45 -29.74 0.22
CA VAL A 20 -12.16 -29.27 1.58
C VAL A 20 -10.70 -29.50 1.99
N ALA A 21 -9.96 -28.41 2.17
CA ALA A 21 -8.90 -28.25 3.16
C ALA A 21 -8.92 -26.77 3.57
N GLY A 22 -9.23 -26.49 4.84
CA GLY A 22 -9.65 -25.17 5.31
C GLY A 22 -8.64 -24.05 5.04
N LYS A 23 -8.83 -23.33 3.93
CA LYS A 23 -8.25 -22.00 3.71
C LYS A 23 -8.99 -20.99 4.60
N PHE A 24 -8.50 -20.79 5.81
CA PHE A 24 -9.00 -19.72 6.68
C PHE A 24 -8.13 -18.48 6.48
N GLY A 25 -8.58 -17.57 5.62
CA GLY A 25 -8.06 -16.21 5.57
C GLY A 25 -8.82 -15.35 6.59
N LEU A 26 -8.14 -14.86 7.62
CA LEU A 26 -8.68 -13.80 8.48
C LEU A 26 -8.36 -12.46 7.82
N SER A 27 -9.36 -11.87 7.16
CA SER A 27 -9.33 -10.47 6.72
C SER A 27 -10.29 -9.68 7.60
N ILE A 28 -9.80 -8.73 8.37
CA ILE A 28 -10.65 -7.81 9.13
C ILE A 28 -11.06 -6.70 8.16
N CYS A 29 -11.99 -6.99 7.24
CA CYS A 29 -12.41 -6.02 6.24
C CYS A 29 -13.38 -5.00 6.87
N GLY A 30 -12.88 -3.79 7.12
CA GLY A 30 -13.68 -2.61 7.40
C GLY A 30 -13.34 -1.51 6.40
N TYR A 31 -14.11 -1.42 5.32
CA TYR A 31 -14.18 -0.20 4.50
C TYR A 31 -15.22 0.72 5.14
N GLN A 32 -14.84 1.94 5.54
CA GLN A 32 -15.74 3.10 5.54
C GLN A 32 -14.97 4.44 5.73
N PRO A 33 -15.48 5.55 5.16
CA PRO A 33 -14.71 6.75 4.85
C PRO A 33 -14.59 7.76 6.00
N SER A 34 -13.53 8.57 5.94
CA SER A 34 -13.35 9.91 6.55
C SER A 34 -13.63 10.15 8.05
N ALA A 35 -13.78 9.11 8.87
CA ALA A 35 -13.81 9.31 10.33
C ALA A 35 -12.39 9.61 10.85
N LYS A 36 -12.25 10.64 11.69
CA LYS A 36 -10.97 11.00 12.35
C LYS A 36 -10.35 9.86 13.19
N ASN A 37 -11.14 8.82 13.49
CA ASN A 37 -10.69 7.56 14.08
C ASN A 37 -11.28 6.40 13.28
N SER A 38 -10.42 5.66 12.56
CA SER A 38 -10.81 4.47 11.79
C SER A 38 -9.98 3.27 12.26
N LEU A 39 -10.63 2.10 12.39
CA LEU A 39 -9.91 0.84 12.59
C LEU A 39 -9.41 0.35 11.23
N ILE A 40 -8.12 0.07 11.13
CA ILE A 40 -7.47 -0.35 9.89
C ILE A 40 -6.87 -1.73 10.10
N SER A 41 -7.19 -2.69 9.23
CA SER A 41 -6.57 -4.01 9.24
C SER A 41 -5.19 -3.93 8.61
N GLY A 42 -4.17 -4.17 9.43
CA GLY A 42 -2.81 -3.80 9.11
C GLY A 42 -2.07 -4.78 8.19
N ALA A 43 -2.19 -6.08 8.39
CA ALA A 43 -1.44 -7.07 7.62
C ALA A 43 -2.36 -8.18 7.13
N SER A 44 -2.35 -8.43 5.83
CA SER A 44 -2.93 -9.63 5.23
C SER A 44 -1.83 -10.69 5.12
N VAL A 45 -2.14 -11.91 5.56
CA VAL A 45 -1.23 -13.05 5.45
C VAL A 45 -1.98 -14.22 4.86
N TYR A 46 -1.29 -15.00 4.04
CA TYR A 46 -1.72 -16.31 3.59
C TYR A 46 -1.03 -17.37 4.45
N LEU A 47 -1.83 -18.29 4.99
CA LEU A 47 -1.35 -19.39 5.80
C LEU A 47 -1.66 -20.69 5.05
N GLN A 48 -0.62 -21.48 4.76
CA GLN A 48 -0.73 -22.76 4.08
C GLN A 48 0.12 -23.81 4.82
N GLN A 49 -0.39 -25.03 4.85
CA GLN A 49 0.39 -26.18 5.27
C GLN A 49 1.09 -26.81 4.06
N ASP A 50 2.37 -27.14 4.17
CA ASP A 50 3.13 -27.84 3.12
C ASP A 50 2.93 -29.36 3.16
N GLU A 51 3.63 -30.08 2.27
CA GLU A 51 3.53 -31.55 2.14
C GLU A 51 4.06 -32.30 3.38
N ASP A 52 4.97 -31.69 4.13
CA ASP A 52 5.58 -32.26 5.34
C ASP A 52 4.76 -31.92 6.61
N GLY A 53 3.69 -31.11 6.46
CA GLY A 53 2.82 -30.71 7.55
C GLY A 53 3.26 -29.44 8.27
N GLU A 54 4.25 -28.71 7.77
CA GLU A 54 4.70 -27.42 8.32
C GLU A 54 3.76 -26.29 7.90
N TRP A 55 3.54 -25.31 8.79
CA TRP A 55 2.72 -24.14 8.50
C TRP A 55 3.57 -22.97 8.00
N ILE A 56 3.35 -22.57 6.75
CA ILE A 56 3.99 -21.45 6.09
C ILE A 56 3.04 -20.25 6.13
N MET A 57 3.50 -19.15 6.71
CA MET A 57 2.79 -17.88 6.73
C MET A 57 3.52 -16.85 5.84
N THR A 58 2.83 -16.39 4.80
CA THR A 58 3.35 -15.42 3.83
C THR A 58 2.54 -14.14 3.91
N GLN A 59 3.19 -13.01 4.16
CA GLN A 59 2.53 -11.72 4.09
C GLN A 59 2.15 -11.40 2.64
N THR A 60 0.90 -11.01 2.41
CA THR A 60 0.44 -10.55 1.11
C THR A 60 0.43 -9.03 1.09
N TYR A 61 0.94 -8.47 0.01
CA TYR A 61 0.89 -7.05 -0.23
C TYR A 61 -0.37 -6.74 -1.04
N TYR A 62 -1.23 -5.85 -0.53
CA TYR A 62 -2.39 -5.37 -1.28
C TYR A 62 -1.93 -4.31 -2.28
N ASP A 63 -1.60 -4.73 -3.50
CA ASP A 63 -1.29 -3.81 -4.61
C ASP A 63 -2.56 -3.44 -5.38
N SER A 64 -3.48 -2.76 -4.70
CA SER A 64 -4.76 -2.35 -5.29
C SER A 64 -4.92 -0.83 -5.35
N TRP A 65 -3.81 -0.07 -5.36
CA TRP A 65 -3.89 1.37 -5.49
C TRP A 65 -4.36 1.75 -6.89
N GLN A 66 -5.59 2.25 -6.97
CA GLN A 66 -6.15 2.75 -8.21
C GLN A 66 -5.98 4.26 -8.25
N PHE A 67 -5.34 4.75 -9.31
CA PHE A 67 -5.14 6.17 -9.53
C PHE A 67 -6.47 6.83 -9.85
N SER A 68 -6.82 7.90 -9.12
CA SER A 68 -8.19 8.39 -9.07
C SER A 68 -8.55 9.40 -10.16
N HIS A 69 -7.57 9.95 -10.90
CA HIS A 69 -7.83 11.02 -11.87
C HIS A 69 -6.88 11.03 -13.07
N ASP A 70 -7.37 11.53 -14.21
CA ASP A 70 -6.54 11.96 -15.33
C ASP A 70 -5.77 13.22 -14.87
N ASN A 71 -4.42 13.19 -14.85
CA ASN A 71 -3.48 14.23 -14.37
C ASN A 71 -2.89 14.08 -12.95
N VAL A 72 -2.96 12.90 -12.34
CA VAL A 72 -2.14 12.62 -11.14
C VAL A 72 -0.83 11.92 -11.50
N VAL A 73 0.22 12.23 -10.76
CA VAL A 73 1.51 11.54 -10.81
C VAL A 73 1.51 10.44 -9.75
N GLY A 74 1.43 9.19 -10.20
CA GLY A 74 1.54 8.03 -9.34
C GLY A 74 2.97 7.77 -8.88
N PHE A 75 3.14 7.30 -7.64
CA PHE A 75 4.42 6.84 -7.13
C PHE A 75 4.27 5.56 -6.30
N ASN A 76 5.30 4.72 -6.39
CA ASN A 76 5.50 3.56 -5.53
C ASN A 76 6.96 3.58 -5.07
N TRP A 77 7.17 3.81 -3.77
CA TRP A 77 8.48 3.98 -3.17
C TRP A 77 8.59 3.13 -1.91
N SER A 78 9.71 2.43 -1.75
CA SER A 78 9.98 1.65 -0.55
C SER A 78 11.44 1.76 -0.13
N PHE A 79 11.68 1.74 1.18
CA PHE A 79 13.02 1.66 1.77
C PHE A 79 12.96 0.95 3.12
N GLY A 80 13.67 -0.17 3.22
CA GLY A 80 13.66 -0.99 4.45
C GLY A 80 12.22 -1.40 4.81
N PRO A 81 11.77 -1.14 6.06
CA PRO A 81 10.43 -1.52 6.51
C PRO A 81 9.33 -0.56 6.03
N ILE A 82 9.66 0.49 5.27
CA ILE A 82 8.72 1.53 4.86
C ILE A 82 8.33 1.31 3.40
N SER A 83 7.04 1.32 3.11
CA SER A 83 6.52 1.37 1.73
C SER A 83 5.45 2.45 1.61
N ASN A 84 5.49 3.23 0.53
CA ASN A 84 4.57 4.33 0.24
C ASN A 84 4.09 4.19 -1.19
N GLN A 85 2.79 4.00 -1.35
CA GLN A 85 2.11 4.07 -2.63
C GLN A 85 1.14 5.23 -2.61
N GLY A 86 1.07 5.99 -3.69
CA GLY A 86 0.20 7.16 -3.71
C GLY A 86 0.19 7.89 -5.04
N GLU A 87 -0.49 9.01 -5.02
CA GLU A 87 -0.67 9.89 -6.16
C GLU A 87 -0.60 11.35 -5.73
N ILE A 88 -0.15 12.19 -6.66
CA ILE A 88 0.06 13.62 -6.44
C ILE A 88 -0.56 14.38 -7.59
N ASP A 89 -1.38 15.37 -7.29
CA ASP A 89 -1.83 16.36 -8.26
C ASP A 89 -0.75 17.45 -8.38
N PRO A 90 -0.08 17.59 -9.55
CA PRO A 90 1.03 18.53 -9.72
C PRO A 90 0.57 20.00 -9.70
N ASP A 91 -0.71 20.29 -9.95
CA ASP A 91 -1.24 21.65 -9.99
C ASP A 91 -1.63 22.15 -8.60
N SER A 92 -2.33 21.32 -7.82
CA SER A 92 -2.78 21.66 -6.47
C SER A 92 -1.71 21.37 -5.40
N LEU A 93 -0.82 20.42 -5.69
CA LEU A 93 0.09 19.76 -4.75
C LEU A 93 -0.62 18.94 -3.66
N ASP A 94 -1.87 18.55 -3.91
CA ASP A 94 -2.57 17.59 -3.09
C ASP A 94 -1.95 16.20 -3.27
N ILE A 95 -1.80 15.49 -2.15
CA ILE A 95 -1.22 14.15 -2.10
C ILE A 95 -2.18 13.21 -1.39
N LYS A 96 -2.35 12.03 -1.97
CA LYS A 96 -3.03 10.89 -1.36
C LYS A 96 -2.08 9.71 -1.36
N LEU A 97 -1.83 9.10 -0.21
CA LEU A 97 -0.90 7.98 -0.10
C LEU A 97 -1.34 6.96 0.94
N ASN A 98 -0.90 5.73 0.79
CA ASN A 98 -1.11 4.62 1.72
C ASN A 98 0.25 4.11 2.19
N PRO A 99 0.73 4.61 3.34
CA PRO A 99 2.00 4.18 3.88
C PRO A 99 1.82 2.85 4.62
N SER A 100 2.85 2.01 4.58
CA SER A 100 2.94 0.81 5.41
C SER A 100 4.30 0.70 6.10
N TYR A 101 4.26 0.14 7.30
CA TYR A 101 5.44 -0.04 8.17
C TYR A 101 5.52 -1.49 8.61
N CYS A 102 6.59 -2.19 8.24
CA CYS A 102 6.71 -3.64 8.42
C CYS A 102 5.51 -4.40 7.84
N GLY A 103 5.02 -3.93 6.68
CA GLY A 103 3.85 -4.46 5.99
C GLY A 103 2.51 -4.27 6.74
N ILE A 104 2.48 -3.45 7.79
CA ILE A 104 1.25 -2.97 8.43
C ILE A 104 0.80 -1.70 7.71
N ALA A 105 -0.28 -1.77 6.94
CA ALA A 105 -0.86 -0.63 6.23
C ALA A 105 -1.52 0.35 7.22
N ALA A 106 -1.22 1.65 7.04
CA ALA A 106 -1.84 2.74 7.80
C ALA A 106 -3.11 3.27 7.14
N GLY A 107 -3.48 2.73 5.96
CA GLY A 107 -4.60 3.21 5.15
C GLY A 107 -4.28 4.50 4.40
N ALA A 108 -5.23 4.93 3.57
CA ALA A 108 -5.08 6.16 2.80
C ALA A 108 -5.11 7.39 3.71
N ILE A 109 -4.08 8.22 3.59
CA ILE A 109 -4.00 9.56 4.17
C ILE A 109 -3.89 10.59 3.05
N GLU A 110 -4.49 11.75 3.28
CA GLU A 110 -4.59 12.85 2.33
C GLU A 110 -4.05 14.14 2.97
N GLY A 111 -3.45 15.00 2.16
CA GLY A 111 -2.94 16.30 2.59
C GLY A 111 -2.39 17.12 1.44
N ASN A 112 -1.71 18.22 1.74
CA ASN A 112 -1.07 19.08 0.74
C ASN A 112 0.44 19.18 1.00
N LEU A 113 1.25 19.05 -0.06
CA LEU A 113 2.71 19.07 0.04
C LEU A 113 3.30 20.45 0.38
N LYS A 114 2.54 21.54 0.22
CA LYS A 114 2.94 22.90 0.62
C LYS A 114 3.06 23.02 2.14
N ASP A 115 2.12 22.42 2.87
CA ASP A 115 2.15 22.34 4.34
C ASP A 115 3.02 21.18 4.83
N GLY A 116 3.18 20.18 3.96
CA GLY A 116 3.75 18.89 4.27
C GLY A 116 2.74 18.00 5.01
N LEU A 117 2.86 16.70 4.79
CA LEU A 117 2.02 15.69 5.41
C LEU A 117 2.87 14.89 6.40
N MET A 118 2.37 14.61 7.59
CA MET A 118 3.11 13.85 8.60
C MET A 118 2.23 12.80 9.25
N ILE A 119 2.80 11.62 9.49
CA ILE A 119 2.21 10.57 10.32
C ILE A 119 3.15 10.25 11.48
N LYS A 120 2.56 10.06 12.67
CA LYS A 120 3.24 9.47 13.82
C LYS A 120 2.91 7.98 13.86
N VAL A 121 3.93 7.15 13.90
CA VAL A 121 3.81 5.69 13.92
C VAL A 121 3.97 5.22 15.36
N ASN A 122 2.96 4.52 15.87
CA ASN A 122 2.99 3.90 17.20
C ASN A 122 2.32 2.52 17.13
N LEU A 123 3.03 1.59 16.51
CA LEU A 123 2.63 0.19 16.36
C LEU A 123 3.34 -0.66 17.41
N GLU A 124 2.86 -1.89 17.60
CA GLU A 124 3.49 -2.82 18.54
C GLU A 124 4.95 -3.11 18.16
N SER A 125 5.26 -3.26 16.88
CA SER A 125 6.59 -3.58 16.37
C SER A 125 7.42 -2.36 15.94
N THR A 126 6.77 -1.22 15.65
CA THR A 126 7.40 -0.09 14.97
C THR A 126 6.91 1.24 15.52
N MET A 127 7.82 2.19 15.75
CA MET A 127 7.52 3.52 16.25
C MET A 127 8.30 4.60 15.50
N GLY A 128 7.84 5.85 15.56
CA GLY A 128 8.55 6.99 15.00
C GLY A 128 7.66 7.95 14.25
N SER A 129 8.17 8.56 13.19
CA SER A 129 7.40 9.44 12.31
C SER A 129 7.90 9.43 10.87
N GLN A 130 7.01 9.80 9.97
CA GLN A 130 7.36 10.07 8.59
C GLN A 130 6.67 11.34 8.12
N ARG A 131 7.41 12.15 7.35
CA ARG A 131 6.92 13.37 6.72
C ARG A 131 7.12 13.30 5.21
N TRP A 132 6.15 13.78 4.46
CA TRP A 132 6.23 14.05 3.02
C TRP A 132 6.16 15.55 2.80
N TYR A 133 7.02 16.07 1.94
CA TYR A 133 7.14 17.51 1.73
C TYR A 133 7.72 17.85 0.36
N LEU A 134 7.47 19.08 -0.07
CA LEU A 134 8.05 19.64 -1.29
C LEU A 134 9.43 20.25 -1.00
N LYS A 135 10.41 19.95 -1.86
CA LYS A 135 11.74 20.57 -1.87
C LYS A 135 12.00 21.16 -3.25
N ASN A 136 12.73 22.27 -3.31
CA ASN A 136 13.10 22.92 -4.56
C ASN A 136 11.93 23.31 -5.49
N GLY A 137 10.69 23.40 -4.96
CA GLY A 137 9.51 23.83 -5.71
C GLY A 137 8.84 22.75 -6.56
N ASN A 138 9.51 21.64 -6.86
CA ASN A 138 8.94 20.55 -7.68
C ASN A 138 9.42 19.14 -7.29
N GLU A 139 10.23 18.99 -6.25
CA GLU A 139 10.69 17.66 -5.82
C GLU A 139 9.90 17.19 -4.61
N VAL A 140 9.41 15.96 -4.66
CA VAL A 140 8.72 15.34 -3.55
C VAL A 140 9.72 14.52 -2.76
N TRP A 141 9.83 14.80 -1.47
CA TRP A 141 10.75 14.13 -0.56
C TRP A 141 9.99 13.52 0.60
N THR A 142 10.60 12.49 1.18
CA THR A 142 10.19 11.97 2.48
C THR A 142 11.35 12.02 3.45
N HIS A 143 11.05 12.54 4.64
CA HIS A 143 11.88 12.38 5.83
C HIS A 143 11.26 11.25 6.66
N TYR A 144 12.05 10.28 7.04
CA TYR A 144 11.62 9.18 7.91
C TYR A 144 12.56 9.10 9.11
N ASP A 145 11.97 8.88 10.28
CA ASP A 145 12.63 8.50 11.52
C ASP A 145 11.80 7.36 12.11
N ILE A 146 12.16 6.12 11.76
CA ILE A 146 11.41 4.91 12.06
C ILE A 146 12.31 3.92 12.79
N LYS A 147 11.84 3.47 13.95
CA LYS A 147 12.51 2.47 14.78
C LYS A 147 11.67 1.20 14.85
N VAL A 148 12.29 0.08 14.49
CA VAL A 148 11.68 -1.25 14.62
C VAL A 148 12.19 -1.88 15.91
N LYS A 149 11.30 -2.26 16.83
CA LYS A 149 11.65 -2.70 18.20
C LYS A 149 12.63 -3.86 18.23
N PHE A 150 12.53 -4.77 17.27
CA PHE A 150 13.35 -5.99 17.24
C PHE A 150 14.58 -5.89 16.35
N ASN A 151 14.67 -4.88 15.46
CA ASN A 151 15.86 -4.67 14.63
C ASN A 151 15.86 -3.35 13.83
N GLY A 152 16.74 -2.42 14.20
CA GLY A 152 17.13 -1.31 13.35
C GLY A 152 16.40 0.02 13.58
N ALA A 153 17.11 1.09 13.24
CA ALA A 153 16.60 2.46 13.16
C ALA A 153 16.89 2.97 11.75
N TYR A 154 15.90 3.60 11.15
CA TYR A 154 15.92 4.12 9.79
C TYR A 154 15.66 5.61 9.90
N GLU A 155 16.69 6.41 9.61
CA GLU A 155 16.60 7.87 9.65
C GLU A 155 17.17 8.47 8.37
N GLY A 156 16.46 9.45 7.81
CA GLY A 156 17.01 10.32 6.80
C GLY A 156 15.99 10.83 5.81
N ASP A 157 16.52 11.39 4.73
CA ASP A 157 15.75 12.04 3.67
C ASP A 157 15.98 11.36 2.33
N LYS A 158 14.91 11.09 1.61
CA LYS A 158 14.95 10.50 0.27
C LYS A 158 13.99 11.23 -0.66
N LYS A 159 14.48 11.51 -1.87
CA LYS A 159 13.64 11.96 -2.98
C LYS A 159 12.76 10.80 -3.42
N ILE A 160 11.47 11.06 -3.58
CA ILE A 160 10.49 10.12 -4.13
C ILE A 160 10.39 10.34 -5.63
N ILE A 161 10.07 11.57 -6.06
CA ILE A 161 9.81 11.91 -7.46
C ILE A 161 10.03 13.40 -7.72
N VAL A 162 10.13 13.76 -8.99
CA VAL A 162 10.09 15.15 -9.47
C VAL A 162 8.77 15.34 -10.22
N LEU A 163 8.04 16.40 -9.89
CA LEU A 163 6.77 16.81 -10.51
C LEU A 163 7.03 17.64 -11.78
#